data_AF-A0A1X2H345-F1
#
_entry.id   AF-A0A1X2H345-F1
#
_cell.length_a   1.000
_cell.length_b   1.000
_cell.length_c   1.000
_cell.angle_alpha   90.00
_cell.angle_beta   90.00
_cell.angle_gamma   90.00
#
_symmetry.space_group_name_H-M   'P 1'
#
loop_
_entity.id
_entity.type
_entity.pdbx_description
1 polymer ?
#
loop_
_entity_poly.entity_id
_entity_poly.type
_entity_poly.pdbx_seq_one_letter_code
_entity_poly.pdbx_strand_id
1 'polypeptide(L)'
;MRRMRRKADGDRSNLPSEIELFEAHEELKAEWERTKRREPLEALDTERYQLSAPGEDDPEAWQAAVNNSKAQLEAESNRLINLELLQKYGANAWRVHNYMLEAHLKRIQAANEDMKNKILQINRERKMDQTQAAGSLRSLEDKWSDLVSQNLQVDIACTALEQEVEELQRYKASLNK
;
A
#
# COMPACT_ATOMS: atom_id res chain seq x y z
N MET A 1 27.88 -16.24 -18.14
CA MET A 1 27.70 -15.04 -17.30
C MET A 1 26.79 -15.36 -16.12
N ARG A 2 27.33 -15.42 -14.91
CA ARG A 2 26.61 -15.73 -13.67
C ARG A 2 25.80 -14.47 -13.29
N ARG A 3 24.46 -14.51 -13.35
CA ARG A 3 23.63 -13.44 -12.78
C ARG A 3 23.95 -13.36 -11.29
N MET A 4 24.59 -12.27 -10.86
CA MET A 4 24.62 -11.92 -9.44
C MET A 4 23.17 -11.76 -9.00
N ARG A 5 22.65 -12.74 -8.26
CA ARG A 5 21.47 -12.55 -7.43
C ARG A 5 21.86 -11.48 -6.44
N ARG A 6 21.49 -10.21 -6.71
CA ARG A 6 21.53 -9.16 -5.69
C ARG A 6 20.85 -9.79 -4.48
N LYS A 7 21.58 -9.98 -3.37
CA LYS A 7 20.92 -10.16 -2.08
C LYS A 7 19.97 -8.97 -2.02
N ALA A 8 18.67 -9.24 -1.90
CA ALA A 8 17.73 -8.17 -1.65
C ALA A 8 18.34 -7.37 -0.50
N ASP A 9 18.60 -6.08 -0.72
CA ASP A 9 18.73 -5.15 0.38
C ASP A 9 17.63 -5.55 1.36
N GLY A 10 18.00 -5.83 2.61
CA GLY A 10 17.03 -6.00 3.68
C GLY A 10 15.99 -4.91 3.51
N ASP A 11 14.72 -5.34 3.52
CA ASP A 11 13.55 -4.57 3.16
C ASP A 11 13.81 -3.07 3.40
N ARG A 12 13.85 -2.25 2.33
CA ARG A 12 14.19 -0.82 2.42
C ARG A 12 13.13 -0.02 3.19
N SER A 13 12.19 -0.72 3.81
CA SER A 13 11.21 -0.20 4.72
C SER A 13 11.88 0.02 6.08
N ASN A 14 11.66 1.19 6.68
CA ASN A 14 11.90 1.38 8.12
C ASN A 14 10.80 0.70 8.96
N LEU A 15 10.16 -0.33 8.41
CA LEU A 15 9.08 -1.04 9.08
C LEU A 15 9.72 -2.18 9.88
N PRO A 16 9.31 -2.37 11.14
CA PRO A 16 9.76 -3.51 11.93
C PRO A 16 9.48 -4.81 11.19
N SER A 17 10.51 -5.65 11.04
CA SER A 17 10.40 -6.98 10.41
C SER A 17 9.59 -7.96 11.27
N GLU A 18 9.53 -7.71 12.57
CA GLU A 18 8.69 -8.43 13.53
C GLU A 18 7.82 -7.40 14.24
N ILE A 19 6.50 -7.55 14.09
CA ILE A 19 5.51 -6.71 14.76
C ILE A 19 4.98 -7.55 15.93
N GLU A 20 5.26 -7.13 17.16
CA GLU A 20 4.56 -7.66 18.32
C GLU A 20 3.12 -7.12 18.31
N LEU A 21 2.18 -7.99 17.95
CA LEU A 21 0.77 -7.63 17.94
C LEU A 21 0.24 -7.56 19.38
N PHE A 22 -0.61 -6.56 19.64
CA PHE A 22 -1.37 -6.39 20.88
C PHE A 22 -0.57 -6.08 22.16
N GLU A 23 0.59 -5.41 22.07
CA GLU A 23 1.38 -4.98 23.24
C GLU A 23 0.56 -4.23 24.31
N ALA A 24 -0.39 -3.38 23.87
CA ALA A 24 -1.21 -2.56 24.77
C ALA A 24 -2.34 -3.33 25.46
N HIS A 25 -2.66 -4.54 25.01
CA HIS A 25 -3.81 -5.32 25.49
C HIS A 25 -3.39 -6.76 25.78
N GLU A 26 -3.11 -7.01 27.05
CA GLU A 26 -2.65 -8.31 27.55
C GLU A 26 -3.61 -9.46 27.18
N GLU A 27 -4.91 -9.22 27.24
CA GLU A 27 -5.93 -10.21 26.86
C GLU A 27 -5.86 -10.60 25.38
N LEU A 28 -5.66 -9.62 24.49
CA LEU A 28 -5.54 -9.89 23.05
C LEU A 28 -4.22 -10.58 22.71
N LYS A 29 -3.15 -10.29 23.45
CA LYS A 29 -1.87 -11.00 23.35
C LYS A 29 -2.00 -12.46 23.78
N ALA A 30 -2.72 -12.72 24.87
CA ALA A 30 -3.02 -14.08 25.35
C ALA A 30 -3.87 -14.87 24.35
N GLU A 31 -4.90 -14.26 23.77
CA GLU A 31 -5.75 -14.84 22.72
C GLU A 31 -4.98 -15.14 21.43
N TRP A 32 -4.04 -14.25 21.06
CA TRP A 32 -3.16 -14.45 19.91
C TRP A 32 -2.23 -15.65 20.11
N GLU A 33 -1.63 -15.78 21.29
CA GLU A 33 -0.79 -16.92 21.62
C GLU A 33 -1.59 -18.23 21.73
N ARG A 34 -2.82 -18.21 22.28
CA ARG A 34 -3.73 -19.36 22.25
C ARG A 34 -4.01 -19.81 20.81
N THR A 35 -4.35 -18.86 19.94
CA THR A 35 -4.64 -19.12 18.52
C THR A 35 -3.43 -19.71 17.81
N LYS A 36 -2.24 -19.20 18.10
CA LYS A 36 -0.96 -19.72 17.60
C LYS A 36 -0.70 -21.17 18.04
N ARG A 37 -1.12 -21.53 19.27
CA ARG A 37 -1.13 -22.90 19.79
C ARG A 37 -2.30 -23.77 19.28
N ARG A 38 -3.22 -23.20 18.49
CA ARG A 38 -4.43 -23.87 17.96
C ARG A 38 -5.34 -24.46 19.05
N GLU A 39 -5.31 -23.89 20.23
CA GLU A 39 -6.23 -24.26 21.31
C GLU A 39 -7.62 -23.68 20.99
N PRO A 40 -8.69 -24.50 21.01
CA PRO A 40 -10.04 -24.02 20.80
C PRO A 40 -10.46 -23.07 21.94
N LEU A 41 -11.24 -22.05 21.59
CA LEU A 41 -11.86 -21.14 22.55
C LEU A 41 -12.83 -21.93 23.45
N GLU A 42 -12.80 -21.66 24.76
CA GLU A 42 -13.80 -22.18 25.68
C GLU A 42 -15.19 -21.69 25.26
N ALA A 43 -16.11 -22.62 25.06
CA ALA A 43 -17.45 -22.28 24.60
C ALA A 43 -18.12 -21.34 25.61
N LEU A 44 -18.81 -20.32 25.11
CA LEU A 44 -19.63 -19.46 25.96
C LEU A 44 -20.64 -20.34 26.70
N ASP A 45 -20.70 -20.18 28.02
CA ASP A 45 -21.73 -20.83 28.82
C ASP A 45 -23.10 -20.32 28.37
N THR A 46 -23.85 -21.22 27.72
CA THR A 46 -25.21 -20.97 27.25
C THR A 46 -26.24 -21.46 28.25
N GLU A 47 -25.85 -22.27 29.24
CA GLU A 47 -26.74 -22.81 30.28
C GLU A 47 -27.21 -21.69 31.21
N ARG A 48 -26.38 -20.67 31.43
CA ARG A 48 -26.76 -19.45 32.15
C ARG A 48 -28.02 -18.78 31.59
N TYR A 49 -28.24 -18.84 30.28
CA TYR A 49 -29.40 -18.22 29.62
C TYR A 49 -30.59 -19.17 29.44
N GLN A 50 -30.46 -20.41 29.91
CA GLN A 50 -31.51 -21.41 29.85
C GLN A 50 -32.17 -21.55 31.23
N LEU A 51 -33.51 -21.63 31.24
CA LEU A 51 -34.28 -22.00 32.43
C LEU A 51 -34.42 -23.53 32.47
N SER A 52 -33.32 -24.21 32.76
CA SER A 52 -33.32 -25.66 32.97
C SER A 52 -34.03 -26.00 34.27
N ALA A 53 -34.85 -27.04 34.27
CA ALA A 53 -35.44 -27.55 35.51
C ALA A 53 -34.31 -28.14 36.40
N PRO A 54 -34.27 -27.81 37.69
CA PRO A 54 -33.31 -28.42 38.61
C PRO A 54 -33.57 -29.93 38.75
N GLY A 55 -32.52 -30.70 39.04
CA GLY A 55 -32.63 -32.13 39.29
C GLY A 55 -33.52 -32.45 40.49
N GLU A 56 -34.20 -33.61 40.43
CA GLU A 56 -34.97 -34.13 41.56
C GLU A 56 -33.98 -34.46 42.70
N ASP A 57 -34.10 -33.76 43.84
CA ASP A 57 -33.44 -34.02 45.14
C ASP A 57 -32.16 -33.25 45.55
N ASP A 58 -31.69 -32.21 44.83
CA ASP A 58 -30.57 -31.36 45.32
C ASP A 58 -31.00 -29.93 45.73
N PRO A 59 -31.04 -29.60 47.05
CA PRO A 59 -31.42 -28.26 47.52
C PRO A 59 -30.55 -27.12 46.97
N GLU A 60 -29.26 -27.37 46.71
CA GLU A 60 -28.36 -26.34 46.19
C GLU A 60 -28.64 -26.04 44.71
N ALA A 61 -28.91 -27.08 43.91
CA ALA A 61 -29.34 -26.93 42.52
C ALA A 61 -30.66 -26.16 42.39
N TRP A 62 -31.62 -26.38 43.29
CA TRP A 62 -32.87 -25.60 43.33
C TRP A 62 -32.63 -24.13 43.65
N GLN A 63 -31.75 -23.83 44.62
CA GLN A 63 -31.41 -22.45 44.97
C GLN A 63 -30.69 -21.74 43.81
N ALA A 64 -29.78 -22.44 43.11
CA ALA A 64 -29.11 -21.92 41.93
C ALA A 64 -30.10 -21.65 40.78
N ALA A 65 -31.03 -22.56 40.52
CA ALA A 65 -32.07 -22.38 39.50
C ALA A 65 -33.01 -21.20 39.81
N VAL A 66 -33.38 -20.98 41.08
CA VAL A 66 -34.17 -19.82 41.52
C VAL A 66 -33.39 -18.51 41.37
N ASN A 67 -32.10 -18.52 41.70
CA ASN A 67 -31.26 -17.33 41.52
C ASN A 67 -31.09 -16.99 40.03
N ASN A 68 -30.91 -18.00 39.18
CA ASN A 68 -30.84 -17.83 37.72
C ASN A 68 -32.17 -17.28 37.17
N SER A 69 -33.32 -17.85 37.56
CA SER A 69 -34.62 -17.39 37.06
C SER A 69 -34.93 -15.94 37.46
N LYS A 70 -34.56 -15.52 38.68
CA LYS A 70 -34.63 -14.12 39.11
C LYS A 70 -33.75 -13.21 38.26
N ALA A 71 -32.51 -13.62 37.99
CA ALA A 71 -31.60 -12.85 37.13
C ALA A 71 -32.16 -12.73 35.70
N GLN A 72 -32.75 -13.80 35.15
CA GLN A 72 -33.36 -13.79 33.82
C GLN A 72 -34.61 -12.90 33.76
N LEU A 73 -35.44 -12.89 34.81
CA LEU A 73 -36.61 -12.01 34.87
C LEU A 73 -36.20 -10.53 34.78
N GLU A 74 -35.19 -10.12 35.53
CA GLU A 74 -34.65 -8.76 35.49
C GLU A 74 -33.99 -8.45 34.14
N ALA A 75 -33.28 -9.41 33.54
CA ALA A 75 -32.70 -9.25 32.21
C ALA A 75 -33.76 -9.04 31.12
N GLU A 76 -34.85 -9.81 31.14
CA GLU A 76 -35.98 -9.64 30.21
C GLU A 76 -36.75 -8.35 30.45
N SER A 77 -36.89 -7.91 31.71
CA SER A 77 -37.44 -6.58 32.04
C SER A 77 -36.60 -5.45 31.41
N ASN A 78 -35.28 -5.49 31.58
CA ASN A 78 -34.37 -4.53 30.94
C ASN A 78 -34.43 -4.61 29.41
N ARG A 79 -34.52 -5.81 28.86
CA ARG A 79 -34.66 -6.02 27.41
C ARG A 79 -35.93 -5.39 26.87
N LEU A 80 -37.06 -5.51 27.58
CA LEU A 80 -38.31 -4.86 27.20
C LEU A 80 -38.13 -3.34 27.11
N ILE A 81 -37.55 -2.73 28.14
CA ILE A 81 -37.28 -1.28 28.18
C ILE A 81 -36.38 -0.87 27.00
N ASN A 82 -35.32 -1.64 26.73
CA ASN A 82 -34.42 -1.38 25.61
C ASN A 82 -35.14 -1.50 24.25
N LEU A 83 -36.03 -2.48 24.09
CA LEU A 83 -36.83 -2.65 22.88
C LEU A 83 -37.84 -1.51 22.70
N GLU A 84 -38.45 -1.02 23.77
CA GLU A 84 -39.34 0.15 23.72
C GLU A 84 -38.58 1.41 23.28
N LEU A 85 -37.39 1.63 23.81
CA LEU A 85 -36.50 2.71 23.38
C LEU A 85 -36.09 2.56 21.91
N LEU A 86 -35.73 1.35 21.49
CA LEU A 86 -35.36 1.06 20.12
C LEU A 86 -36.54 1.26 19.16
N GLN A 87 -37.74 0.83 19.55
CA GLN A 87 -38.95 1.02 18.76
C GLN A 87 -39.26 2.51 18.57
N LYS A 88 -39.05 3.32 19.62
CA LYS A 88 -39.32 4.76 19.60
C LYS A 88 -38.28 5.57 18.82
N TYR A 89 -36.98 5.27 18.99
CA TYR A 89 -35.89 6.11 18.48
C TYR A 89 -35.01 5.44 17.42
N GLY A 90 -35.03 4.11 17.31
CA GLY A 90 -34.11 3.34 16.48
C GLY A 90 -34.13 3.77 15.02
N ALA A 91 -35.31 3.88 14.41
CA ALA A 91 -35.42 4.27 13.01
C ALA A 91 -34.82 5.67 12.73
N ASN A 92 -35.02 6.63 13.64
CA ASN A 92 -34.47 7.98 13.48
C ASN A 92 -32.96 8.03 13.75
N ALA A 93 -32.48 7.31 14.77
CA ALA A 93 -31.05 7.18 15.04
C ALA A 93 -30.31 6.57 13.83
N TRP A 94 -30.88 5.52 13.22
CA TRP A 94 -30.32 4.90 12.02
C TRP A 94 -30.29 5.85 10.81
N ARG A 95 -31.32 6.67 10.62
CA ARG A 95 -31.33 7.68 9.54
C ARG A 95 -30.27 8.74 9.75
N VAL A 96 -30.10 9.25 10.97
CA VAL A 96 -29.04 10.23 11.30
C VAL A 96 -27.67 9.60 11.09
N HIS A 97 -27.48 8.36 11.55
CA HIS A 97 -26.24 7.64 11.34
C HIS A 97 -25.92 7.47 9.85
N ASN A 98 -26.91 7.10 9.04
CA ASN A 98 -26.75 6.97 7.59
C ASN A 98 -26.38 8.32 6.94
N TYR A 99 -27.05 9.41 7.31
CA TYR A 99 -26.70 10.76 6.84
C TYR A 99 -25.26 11.15 7.17
N MET A 100 -24.80 10.84 8.39
CA MET A 100 -23.40 11.07 8.78
C MET A 100 -22.45 10.23 7.92
N LEU A 101 -22.75 8.95 7.71
CA LEU A 101 -21.93 8.06 6.86
C LEU A 101 -21.84 8.58 5.42
N GLU A 102 -22.95 9.07 4.84
CA GLU A 102 -22.95 9.68 3.52
C GLU A 102 -22.07 10.93 3.45
N ALA A 103 -22.11 11.78 4.48
CA ALA A 103 -21.24 12.95 4.58
C ALA A 103 -19.75 12.55 4.69
N HIS A 104 -19.44 11.54 5.49
CA HIS A 104 -18.09 10.98 5.60
C HIS A 104 -17.61 10.41 4.25
N LEU A 105 -18.46 9.67 3.54
CA LEU A 105 -18.17 9.12 2.23
C LEU A 105 -17.84 10.22 1.23
N LYS A 106 -18.68 11.27 1.15
CA LYS A 106 -18.44 12.43 0.27
C LYS A 106 -17.11 13.11 0.56
N ARG A 107 -16.75 13.29 1.84
CA ARG A 107 -15.47 13.88 2.24
C ARG A 107 -14.28 13.02 1.79
N ILE A 108 -14.37 11.71 1.95
CA ILE A 108 -13.31 10.78 1.54
C ILE A 108 -13.18 10.76 0.01
N GLN A 109 -14.30 10.76 -0.72
CA GLN A 109 -14.30 10.81 -2.18
C GLN A 109 -13.66 12.11 -2.70
N ALA A 110 -14.00 13.27 -2.10
CA ALA A 110 -13.38 14.54 -2.45
C ALA A 110 -11.87 14.53 -2.21
N ALA A 111 -11.42 14.05 -1.04
CA ALA A 111 -10.00 13.93 -0.74
C ALA A 111 -9.27 12.97 -1.70
N ASN A 112 -9.92 11.88 -2.11
CA ASN A 112 -9.35 10.95 -3.09
C ASN A 112 -9.17 11.62 -4.45
N GLU A 113 -10.20 12.34 -4.92
CA GLU A 113 -10.15 13.06 -6.18
C GLU A 113 -9.08 14.16 -6.18
N ASP A 114 -8.96 14.92 -5.09
CA ASP A 114 -7.89 15.90 -4.92
C ASP A 114 -6.50 15.27 -5.01
N MET A 115 -6.29 14.10 -4.40
CA MET A 115 -5.02 13.40 -4.49
C MET A 115 -4.74 12.87 -5.90
N LYS A 116 -5.75 12.37 -6.60
CA LYS A 116 -5.61 11.98 -8.01
C LYS A 116 -5.22 13.18 -8.88
N ASN A 117 -5.85 14.32 -8.68
CA ASN A 117 -5.54 15.54 -9.41
C ASN A 117 -4.09 16.00 -9.16
N LYS A 118 -3.61 15.94 -7.91
CA LYS A 118 -2.20 16.21 -7.58
C LYS A 118 -1.24 15.25 -8.27
N ILE A 119 -1.56 13.95 -8.30
CA ILE A 119 -0.76 12.94 -9.00
C ILE A 119 -0.71 13.26 -10.50
N LEU A 120 -1.86 13.57 -11.11
CA LEU A 120 -1.94 13.92 -12.52
C LEU A 120 -1.15 15.19 -12.85
N GLN A 121 -1.21 16.22 -12.01
CA GLN A 121 -0.42 17.43 -12.16
C GLN A 121 1.08 17.13 -12.16
N ILE A 122 1.57 16.38 -11.16
CA ILE A 122 2.98 15.99 -11.06
C ILE A 122 3.39 15.17 -12.30
N ASN A 123 2.55 14.23 -12.75
CA ASN A 123 2.84 13.44 -13.94
C ASN A 123 2.89 14.30 -15.21
N ARG A 124 2.04 15.32 -15.31
CA ARG A 124 2.05 16.28 -16.42
C ARG A 124 3.33 17.11 -16.43
N GLU A 125 3.73 17.65 -15.27
CA GLU A 125 4.97 18.40 -15.11
C GLU A 125 6.18 17.53 -15.48
N ARG A 126 6.30 16.32 -14.92
CA ARG A 126 7.36 15.37 -15.29
C ARG A 126 7.37 15.08 -16.79
N LYS A 127 6.20 14.90 -17.40
CA LYS A 127 6.12 14.62 -18.83
C LYS A 127 6.63 15.80 -19.66
N MET A 128 6.27 17.03 -19.28
CA MET A 128 6.73 18.24 -19.93
C MET A 128 8.27 18.35 -19.86
N ASP A 129 8.83 18.22 -18.66
CA ASP A 129 10.27 18.31 -18.43
C ASP A 129 11.04 17.25 -19.24
N GLN A 130 10.54 16.01 -19.23
CA GLN A 130 11.13 14.92 -20.00
C GLN A 130 11.05 15.18 -21.51
N THR A 131 9.94 15.71 -22.03
CA THR A 131 9.83 16.02 -23.46
C THR A 131 10.75 17.16 -23.89
N GLN A 132 10.92 18.18 -23.04
CA GLN A 132 11.86 19.26 -23.29
C GLN A 132 13.31 18.76 -23.29
N ALA A 133 13.69 17.99 -22.25
CA ALA A 133 15.02 17.40 -22.15
C ALA A 133 15.33 16.45 -23.32
N ALA A 134 14.35 15.64 -23.75
CA ALA A 134 14.49 14.77 -24.90
C ALA A 134 14.74 15.55 -26.20
N GLY A 135 14.07 16.70 -26.39
CA GLY A 135 14.33 17.59 -27.53
C GLY A 135 15.76 18.16 -27.54
N SER A 136 16.25 18.61 -26.38
CA SER A 136 17.63 19.09 -26.24
C SER A 136 18.66 17.98 -26.46
N LEU A 137 18.43 16.79 -25.90
CA LEU A 137 19.30 15.62 -26.11
C LEU A 137 19.40 15.26 -27.58
N ARG A 138 18.27 15.22 -28.29
CA ARG A 138 18.24 14.93 -29.73
C ARG A 138 19.03 15.96 -30.54
N SER A 139 18.86 17.25 -30.25
CA SER A 139 19.63 18.30 -30.93
C SER A 139 21.14 18.19 -30.67
N LEU A 140 21.54 17.80 -29.46
CA LEU A 140 22.96 17.57 -29.13
C LEU A 140 23.51 16.32 -29.82
N GLU A 141 22.71 15.26 -29.90
CA GLU A 141 23.05 14.02 -30.61
C GLU A 141 23.23 14.26 -32.11
N ASP A 142 22.32 15.01 -32.73
CA ASP A 142 22.40 15.42 -34.14
C ASP A 142 23.68 16.23 -34.40
N LYS A 143 23.94 17.27 -33.58
CA LYS A 143 25.17 18.09 -33.68
C LYS A 143 26.45 17.28 -33.49
N TRP A 144 26.43 16.33 -32.56
CA TRP A 144 27.56 15.45 -32.32
C TRP A 144 27.80 14.55 -33.54
N SER A 145 26.74 13.97 -34.12
CA SER A 145 26.84 13.16 -35.33
C SER A 145 27.39 13.96 -36.51
N ASP A 146 26.89 15.19 -36.70
CA ASP A 146 27.37 16.10 -37.75
C ASP A 146 28.86 16.45 -37.56
N LEU A 147 29.28 16.80 -36.34
CA LEU A 147 30.68 17.12 -36.03
C LEU A 147 31.62 15.93 -36.24
N VAL A 148 31.18 14.72 -35.87
CA VAL A 148 31.95 13.50 -36.13
C VAL A 148 32.08 13.25 -37.63
N SER A 149 30.99 13.42 -38.40
CA SER A 149 31.03 13.28 -39.86
C SER A 149 31.93 14.32 -40.52
N GLN A 150 31.86 15.59 -40.08
CA GLN A 150 32.71 16.66 -40.58
C GLN A 150 34.19 16.42 -40.28
N ASN A 151 34.55 16.01 -39.05
CA ASN A 151 35.93 15.66 -38.73
C ASN A 151 36.44 14.51 -39.61
N LEU A 152 35.62 13.46 -39.80
CA LEU A 152 35.98 12.36 -40.68
C LEU A 152 36.20 12.82 -42.14
N GLN A 153 35.36 13.71 -42.66
CA GLN A 153 35.53 14.27 -44.00
C GLN A 153 36.82 15.09 -44.11
N VAL A 154 37.17 15.87 -43.09
CA VAL A 154 38.43 16.62 -43.04
C VAL A 154 39.63 15.68 -43.01
N ASP A 155 39.60 14.63 -42.19
CA ASP A 155 40.68 13.64 -42.12
C ASP A 155 40.90 12.94 -43.47
N ILE A 156 39.81 12.58 -44.18
CA ILE A 156 39.88 12.00 -45.53
C ILE A 156 40.48 13.00 -46.53
N ALA A 157 40.09 14.28 -46.48
CA ALA A 157 40.65 15.30 -47.35
C ALA A 157 42.15 15.58 -47.07
N CYS A 158 42.54 15.63 -45.79
CA CYS A 158 43.92 15.80 -45.38
C CYS A 158 44.79 14.63 -45.86
N THR A 159 44.35 13.39 -45.66
CA THR A 159 45.08 12.21 -46.12
C THR A 159 45.22 12.15 -47.65
N ALA A 160 44.21 12.56 -48.41
CA ALA A 160 44.30 12.67 -49.86
C ALA A 160 45.32 13.74 -50.31
N LEU A 161 45.28 14.94 -49.68
CA LEU A 161 46.24 16.01 -49.96
C LEU A 161 47.68 15.63 -49.58
N GLU A 162 47.87 14.93 -48.46
CA GLU A 162 49.17 14.40 -48.05
C GLU A 162 49.75 13.43 -49.10
N GLN A 163 48.91 12.57 -49.67
CA GLN A 163 49.32 11.68 -50.77
C GLN A 163 49.72 12.47 -52.02
N GLU A 164 48.92 13.45 -52.46
CA GLU A 164 49.26 14.30 -53.61
C GLU A 164 50.58 15.07 -53.38
N VAL A 165 50.79 15.61 -52.19
CA VAL A 165 52.03 16.30 -51.83
C VAL A 165 53.22 15.34 -51.86
N GLU A 166 53.07 14.12 -51.36
CA GLU A 166 54.11 13.10 -51.41
C GLU A 166 54.47 12.72 -52.86
N GLU A 167 53.47 12.56 -53.73
CA GLU A 167 53.68 12.31 -55.16
C GLU A 167 54.43 13.45 -55.86
N LEU A 168 54.03 14.71 -55.61
CA LEU A 168 54.70 15.89 -56.15
C LEU A 168 56.14 16.02 -55.63
N GLN A 169 56.40 15.70 -54.36
CA GLN A 169 57.76 15.67 -53.81
C GLN A 169 58.62 14.59 -54.48
N ARG A 170 58.07 13.39 -54.70
CA ARG A 170 58.75 12.32 -55.45
C ARG A 170 59.06 12.73 -56.88
N TYR A 171 58.12 13.41 -57.56
CA TYR A 171 58.33 13.95 -58.91
C TYR A 171 59.40 15.06 -58.95
N LYS A 172 59.38 16.00 -58.01
CA LYS A 172 60.43 17.01 -57.91
C LYS A 172 61.82 16.39 -57.67
N ALA A 173 61.89 15.36 -56.83
CA ALA A 173 63.13 14.64 -56.57
C ALA A 173 63.66 13.88 -57.80
N SER A 174 62.79 13.45 -58.73
CA SER A 174 63.23 12.83 -59.98
C SER A 174 63.71 13.83 -61.03
N LEU A 175 63.20 15.08 -61.02
CA LEU A 175 63.70 16.17 -61.89
C LEU A 175 65.04 16.77 -61.45
N ASN A 176 65.36 16.69 -60.16
CA ASN A 176 66.62 17.21 -59.60
C ASN A 176 67.79 16.19 -59.66
N LYS A 177 67.62 15.08 -60.38
CA LYS A 177 68.67 14.12 -60.74
C LYS A 177 69.03 14.26 -62.21
#